data_AF-A0A7J4U6B3-F1
#
_entry.id   AF-A0A7J4U6B3-F1
#
_cell.length_a   1.000
_cell.length_b   1.000
_cell.length_c   1.000
_cell.angle_alpha   90.00
_cell.angle_beta   90.00
_cell.angle_gamma   90.00
#
_symmetry.space_group_name_H-M   'P 1'
#
loop_
_entity.id
_entity.type
_entity.pdbx_description
1 polymer ?
#
loop_
_entity_poly.entity_id
_entity_poly.type
_entity_poly.pdbx_seq_one_letter_code
_entity_poly.pdbx_strand_id
1 'polypeptide(L)' 'MTDWEPILTMFGEKATTDITKKEDSHGFFECKTSAKKGGNIARRAREDLEKNIGESVVSGDNYLPESKKKREIEKK' A
#
# COMPACT_ATOMS: atom_id res chain seq x y z
N MET A 1 13.08 -3.56 -3.10
CA MET A 1 11.99 -2.94 -3.90
C MET A 1 11.96 -3.59 -5.27
N THR A 2 10.80 -4.07 -5.73
CA THR A 2 10.59 -4.68 -7.06
C THR A 2 9.96 -3.68 -8.03
N ASP A 3 9.97 -3.98 -9.34
CA ASP A 3 9.30 -3.16 -10.35
C ASP A 3 7.77 -3.15 -10.21
N TRP A 4 7.20 -4.18 -9.58
CA TRP A 4 5.75 -4.31 -9.37
C TRP A 4 5.22 -3.41 -8.25
N GLU A 5 6.01 -3.15 -7.21
CA GLU A 5 5.62 -2.31 -6.07
C GLU A 5 5.21 -0.87 -6.47
N PRO A 6 5.98 -0.12 -7.29
CA PRO A 6 5.55 1.20 -7.74
C PRO A 6 4.32 1.14 -8.66
N ILE A 7 4.21 0.11 -9.51
CA ILE A 7 3.04 -0.07 -10.40
C ILE A 7 1.76 -0.30 -9.58
N LEU A 8 1.81 -1.21 -8.61
CA LEU A 8 0.67 -1.51 -7.72
C LEU A 8 0.30 -0.31 -6.84
N THR A 9 1.28 0.48 -6.41
CA THR A 9 1.06 1.74 -5.70
C THR A 9 0.28 2.72 -6.56
N MET A 10 0.77 3.03 -7.77
CA MET A 10 0.09 3.94 -8.70
C MET A 10 -1.29 3.44 -9.10
N PHE A 11 -1.44 2.12 -9.28
CA PHE A 11 -2.73 1.50 -9.55
C PHE A 11 -3.73 1.72 -8.40
N GLY A 12 -3.31 1.52 -7.14
CA GLY A 12 -4.15 1.78 -5.97
C GLY A 12 -4.53 3.24 -5.79
N GLU A 13 -3.60 4.17 -6.07
CA GLU A 13 -3.85 5.62 -6.06
C GLU A 13 -4.87 6.02 -7.12
N LYS A 14 -4.70 5.53 -8.35
CA LYS A 14 -5.61 5.81 -9.46
C LYS A 14 -7.01 5.24 -9.19
N ALA A 15 -7.09 3.99 -8.73
CA ALA A 15 -8.35 3.36 -8.34
C ALA A 15 -9.05 4.13 -7.22
N THR A 16 -8.32 4.51 -6.18
CA THR A 16 -8.85 5.36 -5.08
C THR A 16 -9.38 6.67 -5.63
N THR A 17 -8.62 7.36 -6.48
CA THR A 17 -9.01 8.64 -7.07
C THR A 17 -10.29 8.54 -7.89
N ASP A 18 -10.40 7.51 -8.74
CA ASP A 18 -11.56 7.33 -9.59
C ASP A 18 -12.81 6.95 -8.79
N ILE A 19 -12.65 6.16 -7.71
CA ILE A 19 -13.74 5.84 -6.78
C ILE A 19 -14.19 7.09 -6.03
N THR A 20 -13.25 7.85 -5.45
CA THR A 20 -13.53 9.11 -4.76
C THR A 20 -14.31 10.08 -5.66
N LYS A 21 -13.91 10.22 -6.93
CA LYS A 21 -14.62 11.06 -7.91
C LYS A 21 -15.99 10.50 -8.27
N LYS A 22 -16.12 9.18 -8.41
CA LYS A 22 -17.38 8.53 -8.79
C LYS A 22 -18.42 8.57 -7.67
N GLU A 23 -17.98 8.42 -6.43
CA GLU A 23 -18.82 8.45 -5.23
C GLU A 23 -19.01 9.85 -4.67
N ASP A 24 -18.39 10.86 -5.29
CA ASP A 24 -18.39 12.25 -4.85
C ASP A 24 -18.06 12.37 -3.35
N SER A 25 -17.00 11.66 -2.94
CA SER A 25 -16.66 11.54 -1.52
C SER A 25 -16.09 12.83 -0.97
N HIS A 26 -16.67 13.33 0.12
CA HIS A 26 -16.29 14.56 0.79
C HIS A 26 -15.86 14.32 2.24
N GLY A 27 -14.85 15.07 2.67
CA GLY A 27 -14.32 14.96 4.04
C GLY A 27 -13.64 13.63 4.35
N PHE A 28 -13.22 13.44 5.59
CA PHE A 28 -12.31 12.36 5.96
C PHE A 28 -12.96 10.96 5.90
N PHE A 29 -14.18 10.80 6.43
CA PHE A 29 -14.80 9.49 6.59
C PHE A 29 -15.17 8.84 5.25
N GLU A 30 -15.64 9.64 4.30
CA GLU A 30 -15.98 9.18 2.95
C GLU A 30 -14.72 8.86 2.16
N CYS A 31 -13.73 9.78 2.16
CA CYS A 31 -12.43 9.53 1.53
C CYS A 31 -11.72 8.30 2.10
N LYS A 32 -11.83 8.04 3.41
CA LYS A 32 -11.30 6.82 4.04
C LYS A 32 -11.98 5.56 3.48
N THR A 33 -13.27 5.63 3.19
CA THR A 33 -14.01 4.49 2.61
C THR A 33 -13.58 4.25 1.16
N SER A 34 -13.45 5.32 0.36
CA SER A 34 -12.99 5.25 -1.03
C SER A 34 -11.54 4.76 -1.13
N ALA A 35 -10.66 5.20 -0.22
CA ALA A 35 -9.28 4.71 -0.12
C ALA A 35 -9.21 3.22 0.24
N LYS A 36 -10.06 2.74 1.15
CA LYS A 36 -10.15 1.30 1.44
C LYS A 36 -10.59 0.50 0.23
N LYS A 37 -11.56 1.00 -0.56
CA LYS A 37 -12.02 0.33 -1.79
C LYS A 37 -10.90 0.28 -2.83
N GLY A 38 -10.23 1.40 -3.10
CA GLY A 38 -9.11 1.44 -4.05
C GLY A 38 -7.93 0.56 -3.62
N GLY A 39 -7.55 0.59 -2.34
CA GLY A 39 -6.52 -0.29 -1.80
C GLY A 39 -6.89 -1.77 -1.88
N ASN A 40 -8.16 -2.14 -1.64
CA ASN A 40 -8.63 -3.52 -1.80
C ASN A 40 -8.57 -4.00 -3.26
N ILE A 41 -8.80 -3.12 -4.24
CA ILE A 41 -8.67 -3.47 -5.65
C ILE A 41 -7.21 -3.73 -6.01
N ALA A 42 -6.28 -2.88 -5.58
CA ALA A 42 -4.84 -3.11 -5.76
C ALA A 42 -4.36 -4.39 -5.07
N ARG A 43 -4.87 -4.67 -3.86
CA ARG A 43 -4.58 -5.91 -3.15
C ARG A 43 -5.00 -7.14 -3.95
N ARG A 44 -6.22 -7.15 -4.51
CA ARG A 44 -6.72 -8.26 -5.32
C ARG A 44 -5.89 -8.46 -6.58
N ALA A 45 -5.50 -7.38 -7.26
CA ALA A 45 -4.63 -7.43 -8.43
C ALA A 45 -3.26 -8.05 -8.10
N ARG A 46 -2.66 -7.66 -6.96
CA ARG A 46 -1.43 -8.26 -6.45
C ARG A 46 -1.61 -9.76 -6.17
N GLU A 47 -2.65 -10.14 -5.42
CA GLU A 47 -2.91 -11.54 -5.05
C GLU A 47 -3.15 -12.43 -6.28
N ASP A 48 -3.89 -11.93 -7.28
CA ASP A 48 -4.12 -12.65 -8.52
C ASP A 48 -2.83 -12.81 -9.34
N LEU A 49 -2.01 -11.75 -9.43
CA LEU A 49 -0.72 -11.80 -10.09
C LEU A 49 0.22 -12.81 -9.43
N GLU A 50 0.43 -12.71 -8.12
CA GLU A 50 1.29 -13.62 -7.33
C GLU A 50 0.85 -15.08 -7.49
N LYS A 51 -0.47 -15.33 -7.52
CA LYS A 51 -1.02 -16.67 -7.74
C LYS A 51 -0.68 -17.23 -9.12
N ASN A 52 -0.65 -16.39 -10.16
CA ASN A 52 -0.36 -16.83 -11.52
C ASN A 52 1.15 -17.00 -11.77
N ILE A 53 2.01 -16.18 -11.15
CA ILE A 53 3.47 -16.28 -11.32
C ILE A 53 4.11 -17.29 -10.35
N GLY A 54 3.46 -17.58 -9.22
CA GLY A 54 3.97 -18.52 -8.20
C GLY A 54 5.02 -17.95 -7.25
N GLU A 55 5.24 -16.63 -7.26
CA GLU A 55 6.22 -15.93 -6.43
C GLU A 55 5.68 -14.59 -5.92
N SER A 56 6.32 -14.04 -4.88
CA SER A 56 5.97 -12.73 -4.32
C SER A 56 6.43 -11.61 -5.24
N VAL A 57 5.55 -10.66 -5.54
CA VAL A 57 5.93 -9.43 -6.26
C VAL A 57 6.38 -8.31 -5.34
N VAL A 58 6.35 -8.53 -4.02
CA VAL A 58 6.79 -7.58 -3.00
C VAL A 58 8.09 -8.08 -2.39
N SER A 59 9.06 -7.17 -2.23
CA SER A 59 10.36 -7.44 -1.63
C SER A 59 10.27 -7.27 -0.11
N GLY A 60 10.96 -8.13 0.62
CA GLY A 60 11.12 -8.02 2.09
C GLY A 60 12.18 -7.00 2.51
N ASP A 61 12.83 -6.33 1.56
CA ASP A 61 13.96 -5.44 1.81
C ASP A 61 13.49 -4.09 2.34
N ASN A 62 14.17 -3.58 3.36
CA ASN A 62 13.95 -2.23 3.85
C ASN A 62 15.02 -1.30 3.26
N TYR A 63 14.60 -0.22 2.61
CA TYR A 63 15.51 0.81 2.11
C TYR A 63 16.19 1.61 3.23
N LEU A 64 15.53 1.73 4.40
CA LEU A 64 16.10 2.45 5.53
C LEU A 64 17.24 1.62 6.16
N PRO A 65 18.36 2.27 6.53
CA PRO A 65 19.41 1.60 7.28
C PRO A 65 18.86 1.08 8.60
N GLU A 66 19.36 -0.08 9.06
CA GLU A 66 18.96 -0.64 10.35
C GLU A 66 19.10 0.41 11.46
N SER A 67 18.01 0.68 12.19
CA SER A 67 18.03 1.65 13.27
C SER A 67 19.08 1.21 14.30
N LYS A 68 20.05 2.06 14.61
CA LYS A 68 20.99 1.81 15.73
C LYS A 68 20.16 1.45 16.97
N LYS A 69 20.55 0.35 17.65
CA LYS A 69 19.91 -0.18 18.86
C LYS A 69 19.29 0.94 19.71
N LYS A 70 18.01 0.77 20.10
CA LYS A 70 17.32 1.66 21.05
C LYS A 70 18.28 2.03 22.18
N ARG A 71 18.58 3.31 22.35
CA ARG A 71 19.21 3.79 23.59
C ARG A 71 18.22 3.46 24.70
N GLU A 72 18.58 2.52 25.57
CA GLU A 72 17.85 2.31 26.80
C GLU A 72 17.84 3.64 27.54
N ILE A 73 16.64 4.15 27.84
CA ILE A 73 16.51 5.33 28.68
C ILE A 73 16.93 4.87 30.07
N GLU A 74 18.09 5.33 30.55
CA GLU A 74 18.49 5.11 31.93
C GLU A 74 17.37 5.62 32.84
N LYS A 75 16.75 4.70 33.57
CA LYS A 75 15.79 5.05 34.61
C LYS A 75 16.59 5.73 35.72
N LYS A 76 16.32 7.02 35.94
CA LYS A 76 16.67 7.72 37.19
C LYS A 76 15.66 7.41 38.27
#